data_AF-A0A924RP49-F1
#
_entry.id   AF-A0A924RP49-F1
#
_cell.length_a   1.000
_cell.length_b   1.000
_cell.length_c   1.000
_cell.angle_alpha   90.00
_cell.angle_beta   90.00
_cell.angle_gamma   90.00
#
_symmetry.space_group_name_H-M   'P 1'
#
loop_
_entity.id
_entity.type
_entity.pdbx_description
1 polymer ?
#
loop_
_entity_poly.entity_id
_entity_poly.type
_entity_poly.pdbx_seq_one_letter_code
_entity_poly.pdbx_strand_id
1 'polypeptide(L)'
;MDSLSAVALTAPTQAPNAPSSFNLEGSRIDFYPTHEHAGYRMRPGRALPFGATLVPSGINFSVFSSHATSCTLVLFDKGELEPKVEIPFPEEFRVGNVYAMIVFDLDPETLEYGYRMDGPFAAAEGHRFNTEKVLLDPY
;
A
#
# COMPACT_ATOMS: atom_id res chain seq x y z
N MET A 1 -21.24 61.61 3.61
CA MET A 1 -21.99 61.49 2.35
C MET A 1 -20.97 61.28 1.25
N ASP A 2 -20.79 60.17 0.57
CA ASP A 2 -21.29 58.78 0.59
C ASP A 2 -20.24 58.05 -0.28
N SER A 3 -19.62 56.98 0.22
CA SER A 3 -20.00 55.60 -0.11
C SER A 3 -19.85 55.24 -1.59
N LEU A 4 -18.73 54.60 -1.96
CA LEU A 4 -18.67 53.66 -3.08
C LEU A 4 -17.76 52.48 -2.70
N SER A 5 -18.39 51.31 -2.68
CA SER A 5 -17.91 50.01 -2.25
C SER A 5 -16.99 49.37 -3.29
N ALA A 6 -15.86 48.82 -2.86
CA ALA A 6 -15.05 47.89 -3.66
C ALA A 6 -15.29 46.46 -3.16
N VAL A 7 -15.85 45.62 -4.04
CA VAL A 7 -15.99 44.18 -3.85
C VAL A 7 -14.64 43.53 -4.12
N ALA A 8 -14.04 42.90 -3.12
CA ALA A 8 -12.86 42.05 -3.29
C ALA A 8 -13.31 40.60 -3.47
N LEU A 9 -13.19 40.09 -4.71
CA LEU A 9 -13.18 38.66 -5.01
C LEU A 9 -11.78 38.14 -4.67
N THR A 10 -11.63 37.44 -3.54
CA THR A 10 -10.40 36.69 -3.23
C THR A 10 -10.46 35.36 -3.98
N ALA A 11 -9.58 35.20 -4.98
CA ALA A 11 -9.29 33.93 -5.63
C ALA A 11 -8.60 32.95 -4.65
N PRO A 12 -8.79 31.63 -4.80
CA PRO A 12 -8.28 30.64 -3.85
C PRO A 12 -6.74 30.55 -3.87
N THR A 13 -6.22 30.43 -2.65
CA THR A 13 -4.84 30.16 -2.27
C THR A 13 -4.15 29.15 -3.18
N GLN A 14 -3.09 29.63 -3.85
CA GLN A 14 -2.15 28.86 -4.65
C GLN A 14 -1.42 27.85 -3.76
N ALA A 15 -1.49 26.57 -4.12
CA ALA A 15 -0.75 25.49 -3.47
C ALA A 15 0.77 25.74 -3.53
N PRO A 16 1.55 25.41 -2.49
CA PRO A 16 2.96 25.73 -2.45
C PRO A 16 3.79 24.79 -3.35
N ASN A 17 4.44 25.41 -4.33
CA ASN A 17 5.75 25.09 -4.91
C ASN A 17 6.08 23.62 -5.24
N ALA A 18 5.85 23.26 -6.50
CA ALA A 18 6.61 22.21 -7.16
C ALA A 18 8.08 22.67 -7.33
N PRO A 19 9.09 21.88 -6.95
CA PRO A 19 10.48 22.26 -7.19
C PRO A 19 10.85 22.13 -8.67
N SER A 20 11.28 23.27 -9.20
CA SER A 20 11.86 23.47 -10.52
C SER A 20 13.33 23.04 -10.57
N SER A 21 13.62 21.90 -11.20
CA SER A 21 14.78 21.65 -12.08
C SER A 21 14.87 20.14 -12.38
N PHE A 22 14.54 19.75 -13.61
CA PHE A 22 14.73 18.41 -14.15
C PHE A 22 16.23 18.12 -14.29
N ASN A 23 16.78 17.25 -13.43
CA ASN A 23 18.07 16.60 -13.65
C ASN A 23 17.82 15.19 -14.22
N LEU A 24 18.26 14.98 -15.46
CA LEU A 24 18.01 13.79 -16.27
C LEU A 24 19.12 12.72 -16.10
N GLU A 25 19.60 12.53 -14.88
CA GLU A 25 20.58 11.49 -14.54
C GLU A 25 20.07 10.67 -13.34
N GLY A 26 19.57 9.46 -13.62
CA GLY A 26 19.49 8.36 -12.65
C GLY A 26 18.49 8.46 -11.47
N SER A 27 17.67 9.49 -11.38
CA SER A 27 16.60 9.59 -10.37
C SER A 27 15.43 8.67 -10.76
N ARG A 28 15.41 7.46 -10.19
CA ARG A 28 14.28 6.53 -10.27
C ARG A 28 13.01 7.21 -9.74
N ILE A 29 12.02 7.38 -10.63
CA ILE A 29 10.67 7.91 -10.32
C ILE A 29 9.98 7.06 -9.24
N ASP A 30 10.45 5.84 -9.03
CA ASP A 30 9.96 4.79 -8.14
C ASP A 30 10.31 5.00 -6.64
N PHE A 31 10.73 6.18 -6.19
CA PHE A 31 11.01 6.44 -4.76
C PHE A 31 9.84 7.02 -3.96
N TYR A 32 8.82 7.57 -4.62
CA TYR A 32 7.74 8.28 -3.93
C TYR A 32 6.55 7.35 -3.65
N PRO A 33 5.91 7.48 -2.47
CA PRO A 33 4.65 6.82 -2.22
C PRO A 33 3.58 7.39 -3.17
N THR A 34 2.72 6.50 -3.65
CA THR A 34 1.62 6.88 -4.54
C THR A 34 0.28 6.88 -3.82
N HIS A 35 0.20 6.14 -2.70
CA HIS A 35 -1.00 5.94 -1.91
C HIS A 35 -0.66 6.05 -0.43
N GLU A 36 -1.68 6.34 0.37
CA GLU A 36 -1.60 6.32 1.83
C GLU A 36 -2.83 5.60 2.39
N HIS A 37 -2.63 4.76 3.39
CA HIS A 37 -3.68 4.05 4.10
C HIS A 37 -3.39 4.01 5.59
N ALA A 38 -4.30 4.53 6.42
CA ALA A 38 -4.16 4.56 7.88
C ALA A 38 -2.80 5.14 8.37
N GLY A 39 -2.25 6.13 7.67
CA GLY A 39 -0.95 6.73 7.97
C GLY A 39 0.26 5.96 7.41
N TYR A 40 0.05 4.82 6.75
CA TYR A 40 1.08 4.06 6.06
C TYR A 40 1.15 4.47 4.59
N ARG A 41 2.34 4.86 4.16
CA ARG A 41 2.60 5.26 2.78
C ARG A 41 2.96 4.02 1.97
N MET A 42 2.42 3.90 0.76
CA MET A 42 2.56 2.70 -0.06
C MET A 42 2.58 2.98 -1.55
N ARG A 43 3.02 2.00 -2.33
CA ARG A 43 3.02 2.06 -3.81
C ARG A 43 2.97 0.67 -4.44
N PRO A 44 2.70 0.57 -5.76
CA PRO A 44 2.84 -0.69 -6.49
C PRO A 44 4.24 -1.27 -6.29
N GLY A 45 4.28 -2.54 -5.86
CA GLY A 45 5.50 -3.27 -5.61
C GLY A 45 6.02 -4.03 -6.82
N ARG A 46 7.01 -4.90 -6.58
CA ARG A 46 7.53 -5.83 -7.58
C ARG A 46 6.97 -7.22 -7.29
N ALA A 47 6.48 -7.89 -8.33
CA ALA A 47 5.96 -9.25 -8.23
C ALA A 47 7.02 -10.28 -7.80
N LEU A 48 8.31 -9.98 -8.01
CA LEU A 48 9.42 -10.83 -7.59
C LEU A 48 10.47 -10.02 -6.82
N PRO A 49 11.16 -10.64 -5.85
CA PRO A 49 10.92 -12.00 -5.33
C PRO A 49 9.59 -12.12 -4.56
N PHE A 50 9.10 -13.34 -4.35
CA PHE A 50 7.95 -13.60 -3.47
C PHE A 50 8.36 -13.45 -2.00
N GLY A 51 7.39 -13.14 -1.15
CA GLY A 51 7.61 -12.87 0.26
C GLY A 51 7.80 -11.39 0.58
N ALA A 52 8.25 -11.12 1.80
CA ALA A 52 8.72 -9.81 2.22
C ALA A 52 10.20 -9.62 1.87
N THR A 53 10.53 -8.55 1.15
CA THR A 53 11.90 -8.20 0.78
C THR A 53 12.22 -6.76 1.13
N LEU A 54 13.33 -6.55 1.83
CA LEU A 54 13.81 -5.23 2.17
C LEU A 54 14.24 -4.46 0.92
N VAL A 55 13.73 -3.25 0.77
CA VAL A 55 14.08 -2.31 -0.29
C VAL A 55 14.55 -0.99 0.33
N PRO A 56 15.31 -0.14 -0.38
CA PRO A 56 15.88 1.09 0.18
C PRO A 56 14.89 2.11 0.76
N SER A 57 13.58 1.89 0.63
CA SER A 57 12.53 2.80 1.09
C SER A 57 11.47 2.11 1.96
N GLY A 58 11.65 0.83 2.31
CA GLY A 58 10.67 0.07 3.07
C GLY A 58 10.73 -1.42 2.76
N ILE A 59 9.57 -2.08 2.73
CA ILE A 59 9.46 -3.52 2.50
C ILE A 59 8.55 -3.75 1.29
N ASN A 60 9.03 -4.54 0.34
CA ASN A 60 8.23 -5.07 -0.75
C ASN A 60 7.57 -6.38 -0.31
N PHE A 61 6.25 -6.39 -0.26
CA PHE A 61 5.44 -7.59 -0.04
C PHE A 61 4.96 -8.10 -1.39
N SER A 62 5.18 -9.38 -1.66
CA SER A 62 4.70 -10.02 -2.89
C SER A 62 4.14 -11.40 -2.59
N VAL A 63 2.87 -11.61 -2.95
CA VAL A 63 2.19 -12.89 -2.73
C VAL A 63 1.42 -13.32 -3.97
N PHE A 64 1.60 -14.58 -4.36
CA PHE A 64 0.88 -15.19 -5.48
C PHE A 64 -0.47 -15.75 -5.01
N SER A 65 -1.54 -15.40 -5.71
CA SER A 65 -2.83 -16.04 -5.53
C SER A 65 -3.64 -16.02 -6.82
N SER A 66 -3.93 -17.20 -7.36
CA SER A 66 -4.63 -17.38 -8.64
C SER A 66 -6.13 -17.13 -8.57
N HIS A 67 -6.76 -17.34 -7.41
CA HIS A 67 -8.23 -17.31 -7.25
C HIS A 67 -8.71 -16.30 -6.20
N ALA A 68 -7.81 -15.59 -5.51
CA ALA A 68 -8.24 -14.56 -4.56
C ALA A 68 -8.89 -13.37 -5.30
N THR A 69 -10.03 -12.93 -4.79
CA THR A 69 -10.77 -11.74 -5.23
C THR A 69 -10.20 -10.47 -4.62
N SER A 70 -9.74 -10.55 -3.37
CA SER A 70 -9.01 -9.46 -2.72
C SER A 70 -7.93 -10.00 -1.79
N CYS A 71 -6.95 -9.16 -1.51
CA CYS A 71 -5.86 -9.44 -0.57
C CYS A 71 -5.70 -8.24 0.35
N THR A 72 -5.41 -8.49 1.61
CA THR A 72 -5.13 -7.48 2.63
C THR A 72 -3.85 -7.87 3.34
N LEU A 73 -2.88 -6.97 3.37
CA LEU A 73 -1.68 -7.10 4.19
C LEU A 73 -2.06 -6.75 5.63
N VAL A 74 -1.79 -7.66 6.56
CA VAL A 74 -2.03 -7.44 7.99
C VAL A 74 -0.68 -7.31 8.66
N LEU A 75 -0.46 -6.19 9.34
CA LEU A 75 0.77 -5.92 10.08
C LEU A 75 0.51 -6.02 11.58
N PHE A 76 1.47 -6.56 12.30
CA PHE A 76 1.47 -6.76 13.75
C PHE A 76 2.71 -6.13 14.34
N ASP A 77 2.58 -5.61 15.56
CA ASP A 77 3.74 -5.38 16.40
C ASP A 77 4.23 -6.75 16.92
N LYS A 78 5.55 -6.92 17.00
CA LYS A 78 6.17 -8.19 17.36
C LYS A 78 5.65 -8.72 18.71
N GLY A 79 5.07 -9.92 18.68
CA GLY A 79 4.53 -10.58 19.86
C GLY A 79 3.09 -10.18 20.22
N GLU A 80 2.47 -9.28 19.45
CA GLU A 80 1.06 -8.91 19.61
C GLU A 80 0.15 -9.82 18.78
N LEU A 81 -1.03 -10.13 19.33
CA LEU A 81 -2.05 -10.92 18.64
C LEU A 81 -3.01 -10.04 17.82
N GLU A 82 -3.13 -8.76 18.19
CA GLU A 82 -4.02 -7.82 17.51
C GLU A 82 -3.29 -7.15 16.35
N PRO A 83 -3.95 -7.04 15.18
CA PRO A 83 -3.35 -6.38 14.03
C PRO A 83 -3.18 -4.89 14.32
N LYS A 84 -1.95 -4.39 14.12
CA LYS A 84 -1.62 -2.97 14.18
C LYS A 84 -2.32 -2.19 13.06
N VAL A 85 -2.32 -2.77 11.86
CA VAL A 85 -3.00 -2.22 10.69
C VAL A 85 -3.34 -3.31 9.68
N GLU A 86 -4.45 -3.12 8.98
CA GLU A 86 -4.87 -3.93 7.83
C GLU A 86 -4.86 -3.05 6.59
N ILE A 87 -3.97 -3.32 5.64
CA ILE A 87 -3.78 -2.54 4.41
C ILE A 87 -4.33 -3.36 3.23
N PRO A 88 -5.51 -3.02 2.68
CA PRO A 88 -6.04 -3.71 1.51
C PRO A 88 -5.17 -3.42 0.30
N PHE A 89 -4.90 -4.43 -0.53
CA PHE A 89 -4.21 -4.25 -1.80
C PHE A 89 -5.16 -3.60 -2.82
N PRO A 90 -4.84 -2.41 -3.36
CA PRO A 90 -5.56 -1.86 -4.50
C PRO A 90 -5.49 -2.78 -5.72
N GLU A 91 -6.51 -2.72 -6.58
CA GLU A 91 -6.58 -3.55 -7.79
C GLU A 91 -5.39 -3.26 -8.73
N GLU A 92 -4.96 -2.00 -8.82
CA GLU A 92 -3.79 -1.61 -9.61
C GLU A 92 -2.46 -2.17 -9.10
N PHE A 93 -2.39 -2.69 -7.86
CA PHE A 93 -1.19 -3.30 -7.29
C PHE A 93 -1.11 -4.81 -7.61
N ARG A 94 -2.10 -5.32 -8.36
CA ARG A 94 -2.12 -6.70 -8.85
C ARG A 94 -1.47 -6.78 -10.23
N VAL A 95 -0.39 -7.54 -10.33
CA VAL A 95 0.29 -7.85 -11.59
C VAL A 95 -0.03 -9.30 -11.96
N GLY A 96 -1.01 -9.49 -12.86
CA GLY A 96 -1.52 -10.80 -13.22
C GLY A 96 -2.20 -11.50 -12.04
N ASN A 97 -1.55 -12.51 -11.47
CA ASN A 97 -2.03 -13.25 -10.28
C ASN A 97 -1.17 -13.01 -9.03
N VAL A 98 -0.37 -11.94 -9.04
CA VAL A 98 0.52 -11.58 -7.93
C VAL A 98 0.08 -10.24 -7.36
N TYR A 99 -0.14 -10.20 -6.06
CA TYR A 99 -0.36 -8.96 -5.31
C TYR A 99 0.98 -8.44 -4.83
N ALA A 100 1.36 -7.24 -5.24
CA ALA A 100 2.67 -6.68 -4.90
C ALA A 100 2.57 -5.22 -4.44
N MET A 101 3.07 -4.95 -3.24
CA MET A 101 3.02 -3.63 -2.63
C MET A 101 4.32 -3.33 -1.90
N ILE A 102 4.82 -2.10 -2.04
CA ILE A 102 5.88 -1.58 -1.18
C ILE A 102 5.24 -0.68 -0.13
N VAL A 103 5.47 -0.99 1.13
CA VAL A 103 5.07 -0.15 2.27
C VAL A 103 6.33 0.51 2.83
N PHE A 104 6.25 1.82 3.01
CA PHE A 104 7.36 2.66 3.44
C PHE A 104 7.47 2.74 4.96
N ASP A 105 8.66 3.09 5.43
CA ASP A 105 8.96 3.40 6.84
C ASP A 105 8.61 2.26 7.82
N LEU A 106 8.65 1.01 7.34
CA LEU A 106 8.50 -0.18 8.18
C LEU A 106 9.85 -0.63 8.74
N ASP A 107 9.84 -1.03 10.00
CA ASP A 107 10.98 -1.65 10.67
C ASP A 107 10.78 -3.18 10.74
N PRO A 108 11.56 -3.99 10.01
CA PRO A 108 11.42 -5.45 10.00
C PRO A 108 11.80 -6.11 11.32
N GLU A 109 12.53 -5.44 12.23
CA GLU A 109 12.98 -6.06 13.48
C GLU A 109 11.88 -6.12 14.55
N THR A 110 10.92 -5.19 14.45
CA THR A 110 9.84 -4.95 15.40
C THR A 110 8.45 -5.28 14.86
N LEU A 111 8.36 -5.71 13.60
CA LEU A 111 7.11 -5.96 12.89
C LEU A 111 6.97 -7.42 12.46
N GLU A 112 5.76 -7.95 12.58
CA GLU A 112 5.35 -9.21 11.98
C GLU A 112 4.25 -8.94 10.95
N TYR A 113 4.05 -9.84 9.98
CA TYR A 113 3.06 -9.65 8.93
C TYR A 113 2.37 -10.96 8.56
N GLY A 114 1.19 -10.82 7.96
CA GLY A 114 0.46 -11.90 7.31
C GLY A 114 -0.48 -11.35 6.25
N TYR A 115 -1.25 -12.23 5.63
CA TYR A 115 -2.23 -11.86 4.62
C TYR A 115 -3.62 -12.35 4.98
N ARG A 116 -4.63 -11.53 4.71
CA ARG A 116 -6.02 -11.99 4.60
C ARG A 116 -6.37 -12.02 3.13
N MET A 117 -6.74 -13.20 2.64
CA MET A 117 -7.19 -13.37 1.26
C MET A 117 -8.67 -13.68 1.25
N ASP A 118 -9.41 -12.89 0.48
CA ASP A 118 -10.79 -13.19 0.14
C ASP A 118 -10.85 -13.91 -1.20
N GLY A 119 -11.87 -14.74 -1.38
CA GLY A 119 -12.07 -15.51 -2.60
C GLY A 119 -13.35 -16.33 -2.55
N PRO A 120 -13.79 -16.88 -3.69
CA PRO A 120 -15.01 -17.68 -3.73
C PRO A 120 -14.92 -18.85 -2.76
N PHE A 121 -15.83 -18.90 -1.79
CA PHE A 121 -15.95 -19.99 -0.82
C PHE A 121 -16.66 -21.20 -1.44
N ALA A 122 -15.99 -21.87 -2.37
CA ALA A 122 -16.47 -23.11 -2.99
C ALA A 122 -15.76 -24.32 -2.37
N ALA A 123 -16.15 -24.69 -1.14
CA ALA A 123 -15.54 -25.79 -0.39
C ALA A 123 -15.64 -27.15 -1.12
N ALA A 124 -16.65 -27.34 -1.97
CA ALA A 124 -16.83 -28.51 -2.81
C ALA A 124 -15.81 -28.61 -3.96
N GLU A 125 -15.21 -27.49 -4.36
CA GLU A 125 -14.19 -27.39 -5.42
C GLU A 125 -12.77 -27.24 -4.85
N GLY A 126 -12.62 -27.33 -3.52
CA GLY A 126 -11.35 -27.21 -2.82
C GLY A 126 -10.97 -25.79 -2.40
N HIS A 127 -11.82 -24.79 -2.65
CA HIS A 127 -11.57 -23.40 -2.25
C HIS A 127 -11.96 -23.17 -0.78
N ARG A 128 -10.97 -22.87 0.08
CA ARG A 128 -11.13 -22.65 1.52
C ARG A 128 -10.66 -21.25 1.96
N PHE A 129 -10.93 -20.23 1.15
CA PHE A 129 -10.63 -18.85 1.53
C PHE A 129 -11.43 -18.48 2.80
N ASN A 130 -10.75 -17.99 3.82
CA ASN A 130 -11.39 -17.53 5.05
C ASN A 130 -10.74 -16.21 5.45
N THR A 131 -11.46 -15.12 5.23
CA THR A 131 -11.02 -13.75 5.53
C THR A 131 -10.84 -13.50 7.04
N GLU A 132 -11.45 -14.31 7.91
CA GLU A 132 -11.27 -14.22 9.36
C GLU A 132 -9.90 -14.78 9.81
N LYS A 133 -9.20 -15.52 8.95
CA LYS A 133 -7.90 -16.10 9.25
C LYS A 133 -6.78 -15.30 8.61
N VAL A 134 -5.80 -14.94 9.44
CA VAL A 134 -4.53 -14.39 8.97
C VAL A 134 -3.65 -15.55 8.52
N LEU A 135 -3.24 -15.51 7.27
CA LEU A 135 -2.36 -16.48 6.64
C LEU A 135 -0.91 -16.02 6.81
N LEU A 136 -0.05 -16.91 7.28
CA LEU A 136 1.39 -16.69 7.21
C LEU A 136 1.84 -16.78 5.75
N ASP A 137 2.83 -15.98 5.38
CA ASP A 137 3.46 -16.06 4.06
C ASP A 137 4.10 -17.45 3.90
N PRO A 138 3.88 -18.18 2.79
CA PRO A 138 4.54 -19.45 2.52
C PRO A 138 6.06 -19.32 2.26
N TYR A 139 6.59 -18.10 2.10
CA TYR A 139 8.00 -17.80 1.82
C TYR A 139 8.71 -17.18 3.02
#